data_AF-A0A5Q4DCU4-F1
#
_entry.id   AF-A0A5Q4DCU4-F1
#
_cell.length_a   1.000
_cell.length_b   1.000
_cell.length_c   1.000
_cell.angle_alpha   90.00
_cell.angle_beta   90.00
_cell.angle_gamma   90.00
#
_symmetry.space_group_name_H-M   'P 1'
#
loop_
_entity.id
_entity.type
_entity.pdbx_description
1 polymer ?
#
loop_
_entity_poly.entity_id
_entity_poly.type
_entity_poly.pdbx_seq_one_letter_code
_entity_poly.pdbx_strand_id
1 'polypeptide(L)'
;MGHDWSYFLPLLLAGHYWIETNGFWVSPIFTPAFCGGLPLLANPQSVFYSLLQALTLLMTPVDAAFATLVLSATFGAAGFYLLLRRRFDLSPEAATFSAVAFLFNGFLIFRVIIGQPHFHSFALIPWIAYAALIGPGSATPTWGRAVRILSASGWVGLAVAYFVYSGSVNILVPAGLCVVVIWFIHALRAGPRPWFWFIGVLGGMLGAAISAANLVPTYVLMDTFPRTYGINLFDNPLHAIRWLMQGLFLARTLPEMGWFGRHGIGFGRPEAEFGVTVVPLILIGWALWGLRRQRVCGPGGGAMRKRRALLLGGPILLLLGLVFVMNIHIGGDAWHDVLKQVPYVESNAQLMRWWFVYIPIILLAAGLAFDRVLVTPSARTWGMTVGAACIILLNVTTDMDYYTDEPYDPALVMAGWRAVQDGEGPPPIRRVGRAPDEGGRTPREWVNDLNDQFVLGTSALPCYEPVFGYGLENFPESPLGDGPVGEAGGGPFNLANPACYIYGEENNCRPGDPFGAEEAAAAEAFAEYRPFPHERPRWQRVAGMLTAAGLGFFLLSVAVLPGLGRIRSRQDRRR
;
A
#
# COMPACT_ATOMS: atom_id res chain seq x y z
N MET A 1 17.50 -0.98 12.21
CA MET A 1 16.37 -1.22 11.27
C MET A 1 16.12 0.06 10.51
N GLY A 2 15.48 -0.01 9.32
CA GLY A 2 15.17 1.17 8.53
C GLY A 2 14.46 2.27 9.31
N HIS A 3 14.85 3.52 9.12
CA HIS A 3 14.35 4.67 9.91
C HIS A 3 12.82 4.81 9.91
N ASP A 4 12.08 4.47 8.85
CA ASP A 4 10.60 4.59 8.85
C ASP A 4 9.92 3.61 9.82
N TRP A 5 10.64 2.60 10.33
CA TRP A 5 10.12 1.71 11.38
C TRP A 5 9.89 2.42 12.71
N SER A 6 10.56 3.56 12.95
CA SER A 6 10.27 4.53 14.03
C SER A 6 8.80 4.93 14.12
N TYR A 7 8.12 4.92 12.98
CA TYR A 7 6.72 5.27 12.88
C TYR A 7 5.85 4.01 12.97
N PHE A 8 6.15 2.98 12.17
CA PHE A 8 5.26 1.83 12.04
C PHE A 8 5.34 0.82 13.19
N LEU A 9 6.50 0.56 13.80
CA LEU A 9 6.57 -0.40 14.92
C LEU A 9 5.80 0.10 16.16
N PRO A 10 5.96 1.36 16.59
CA PRO A 10 5.12 1.93 17.64
C PRO A 10 3.63 1.87 17.31
N LEU A 11 3.26 2.19 16.07
CA LEU A 11 1.87 2.16 15.62
C LEU A 11 1.27 0.74 15.71
N LEU A 12 2.04 -0.29 15.35
CA LEU A 12 1.63 -1.69 15.48
C LEU A 12 1.44 -2.12 16.94
N LEU A 13 2.34 -1.69 17.81
CA LEU A 13 2.25 -2.00 19.23
C LEU A 13 1.09 -1.23 19.90
N ALA A 14 0.84 0.02 19.54
CA ALA A 14 -0.33 0.76 19.98
C ALA A 14 -1.63 0.08 19.50
N GLY A 15 -1.65 -0.46 18.28
CA GLY A 15 -2.74 -1.28 17.78
C GLY A 15 -2.90 -2.59 18.57
N HIS A 16 -1.80 -3.23 18.96
CA HIS A 16 -1.83 -4.41 19.81
C HIS A 16 -2.40 -4.09 21.20
N TYR A 17 -1.95 -3.00 21.84
CA TYR A 17 -2.47 -2.53 23.12
C TYR A 17 -3.98 -2.27 23.07
N TRP A 18 -4.46 -1.64 21.99
CA TRP A 18 -5.90 -1.46 21.80
C TRP A 18 -6.66 -2.78 21.73
N ILE A 19 -6.14 -3.77 20.98
CA ILE A 19 -6.78 -5.08 20.81
C ILE A 19 -6.80 -5.86 22.12
N GLU A 20 -5.75 -5.79 22.92
CA GLU A 20 -5.68 -6.45 24.23
C GLU A 20 -6.67 -5.83 25.22
N THR A 21 -6.81 -4.51 25.23
CA THR A 21 -7.74 -3.82 26.13
C THR A 21 -9.21 -4.00 25.72
N ASN A 22 -9.52 -3.99 24.42
CA ASN A 22 -10.90 -3.86 23.93
C ASN A 22 -11.41 -5.04 23.11
N GLY A 23 -10.51 -5.91 22.65
CA GLY A 23 -10.79 -6.95 21.67
C GLY A 23 -10.74 -6.46 20.22
N PHE A 24 -10.47 -7.40 19.31
CA PHE A 24 -10.26 -7.17 17.88
C PHE A 24 -11.43 -6.49 17.14
N TRP A 25 -12.66 -6.73 17.58
CA TRP A 25 -13.87 -6.24 16.88
C TRP A 25 -14.25 -4.82 17.27
N VAL A 26 -13.60 -4.22 18.27
CA VAL A 26 -13.84 -2.85 18.68
C VAL A 26 -12.94 -1.93 17.86
N SER A 27 -13.56 -1.04 17.09
CA SER A 27 -12.84 -0.16 16.16
C SER A 27 -11.94 0.86 16.89
N PRO A 28 -10.64 0.96 16.54
CA PRO A 28 -9.70 1.88 17.18
C PRO A 28 -9.78 3.29 16.57
N ILE A 29 -10.79 4.06 16.98
CA ILE A 29 -11.00 5.39 16.41
C ILE A 29 -9.82 6.31 16.74
N PHE A 30 -9.32 6.24 17.98
CA PHE A 30 -8.28 7.11 18.53
C PHE A 30 -7.24 6.29 19.31
N THR A 31 -6.05 6.86 19.53
CA THR A 31 -5.01 6.28 20.40
C THR A 31 -4.36 7.36 21.28
N PRO A 32 -4.12 7.10 22.57
CA PRO A 32 -3.44 8.05 23.47
C PRO A 32 -1.91 8.03 23.30
N ALA A 33 -1.37 7.06 22.56
CA ALA A 33 0.06 6.74 22.53
C ALA A 33 0.96 7.85 21.96
N PHE A 34 0.42 8.72 21.10
CA PHE A 34 1.19 9.69 20.33
C PHE A 34 0.60 11.09 20.46
N CYS A 35 1.45 12.10 20.65
CA CYS A 35 1.07 13.52 20.66
C CYS A 35 -0.02 13.87 21.68
N GLY A 36 -0.10 13.14 22.79
CA GLY A 36 -1.18 13.29 23.78
C GLY A 36 -2.55 12.78 23.33
N GLY A 37 -2.67 12.25 22.10
CA GLY A 37 -3.92 11.74 21.55
C GLY A 37 -4.07 12.03 20.05
N LEU A 38 -4.22 10.99 19.24
CA LEU A 38 -4.41 11.12 17.78
C LEU A 38 -5.51 10.21 17.22
N PRO A 39 -6.11 10.56 16.08
CA PRO A 39 -6.92 9.64 15.29
C PRO A 39 -6.10 8.47 14.74
N LEU A 40 -6.44 7.26 15.18
CA LEU A 40 -5.74 6.04 14.75
C LEU A 40 -6.33 5.49 13.46
N LEU A 41 -7.66 5.31 13.40
CA LEU A 41 -8.30 4.74 12.21
C LEU A 41 -8.30 5.74 11.04
N ALA A 42 -8.53 7.01 11.31
CA ALA A 42 -8.59 8.04 10.27
C ALA A 42 -7.21 8.48 9.76
N ASN A 43 -6.12 7.95 10.32
CA ASN A 43 -4.79 8.18 9.79
C ASN A 43 -4.66 7.44 8.43
N PRO A 44 -4.31 8.13 7.32
CA PRO A 44 -4.19 7.51 5.99
C PRO A 44 -3.08 6.45 5.89
N GLN A 45 -2.15 6.43 6.84
CA GLN A 45 -1.06 5.46 6.96
C GLN A 45 -1.33 4.42 8.05
N SER A 46 -2.54 4.40 8.63
CA SER A 46 -2.94 3.38 9.60
C SER A 46 -2.87 1.99 8.98
N VAL A 47 -2.17 1.08 9.66
CA VAL A 47 -2.01 -0.32 9.27
C VAL A 47 -2.83 -1.25 10.17
N PHE A 48 -3.76 -0.73 10.97
CA PHE A 48 -4.48 -1.51 11.98
C PHE A 48 -5.27 -2.69 11.41
N TYR A 49 -5.94 -2.52 10.27
CA TYR A 49 -6.68 -3.61 9.61
C TYR A 49 -5.87 -4.20 8.43
N SER A 50 -4.60 -4.51 8.70
CA SER A 50 -3.68 -5.13 7.73
C SER A 50 -3.23 -6.52 8.16
N LEU A 51 -2.65 -7.28 7.21
CA LEU A 51 -1.95 -8.53 7.50
C LEU A 51 -0.84 -8.33 8.54
N LEU A 52 -0.14 -7.20 8.49
CA LEU A 52 0.96 -6.90 9.41
C LEU A 52 0.46 -6.83 10.86
N GLN A 53 -0.59 -6.04 11.13
CA GLN A 53 -1.18 -5.95 12.46
C GLN A 53 -1.77 -7.29 12.91
N ALA A 54 -2.37 -8.07 12.00
CA ALA A 54 -2.89 -9.39 12.37
C ALA A 54 -1.76 -10.34 12.80
N LEU A 55 -0.59 -10.26 12.17
CA LEU A 55 0.57 -11.08 12.53
C LEU A 55 1.25 -10.61 13.82
N THR A 56 1.23 -9.31 14.15
CA THR A 56 1.79 -8.82 15.44
C THR A 56 1.04 -9.35 16.67
N LEU A 57 -0.18 -9.87 16.49
CA LEU A 57 -0.90 -10.57 17.56
C LEU A 57 -0.33 -11.96 17.87
N LEU A 58 0.44 -12.54 16.95
CA LEU A 58 0.91 -13.93 17.02
C LEU A 58 2.43 -14.05 17.16
N MET A 59 3.16 -13.02 16.76
CA MET A 59 4.62 -12.98 16.77
C MET A 59 5.10 -11.55 17.02
N THR A 60 6.39 -11.40 17.26
CA THR A 60 6.97 -10.09 17.52
C THR A 60 6.74 -9.14 16.33
N PRO A 61 6.68 -7.81 16.55
CA PRO A 61 6.49 -6.85 15.46
C PRO A 61 7.53 -6.98 14.32
N VAL A 62 8.78 -7.30 14.66
CA VAL A 62 9.86 -7.53 13.69
C VAL A 62 9.62 -8.81 12.87
N ASP A 63 9.25 -9.92 13.52
CA ASP A 63 8.96 -11.17 12.83
C ASP A 63 7.71 -11.03 11.96
N ALA A 64 6.71 -10.28 12.42
CA ALA A 64 5.50 -9.99 11.66
C ALA A 64 5.80 -9.19 10.40
N ALA A 65 6.74 -8.23 10.45
CA ALA A 65 7.19 -7.50 9.27
C ALA A 65 7.82 -8.43 8.22
N PHE A 66 8.70 -9.33 8.67
CA PHE A 66 9.31 -10.33 7.79
C PHE A 66 8.28 -11.31 7.22
N ALA A 67 7.40 -11.85 8.06
CA ALA A 67 6.32 -12.75 7.64
C ALA A 67 5.36 -12.08 6.66
N THR A 68 5.03 -10.79 6.86
CA THR A 68 4.22 -10.01 5.91
C THR A 68 4.89 -9.94 4.54
N LEU A 69 6.19 -9.65 4.49
CA LEU A 69 6.95 -9.64 3.24
C LEU A 69 6.87 -11.00 2.53
N VAL A 70 7.18 -12.09 3.24
CA VAL A 70 7.18 -13.45 2.66
C VAL A 70 5.80 -13.84 2.15
N LEU A 71 4.76 -13.61 2.96
CA LEU A 71 3.38 -13.97 2.61
C LEU A 71 2.88 -13.11 1.44
N SER A 72 3.10 -11.80 1.45
CA SER A 72 2.67 -10.92 0.36
C SER A 72 3.42 -11.21 -0.94
N ALA A 73 4.74 -11.39 -0.90
CA ALA A 73 5.52 -11.73 -2.09
C ALA A 73 5.07 -13.07 -2.70
N THR A 74 4.86 -14.09 -1.85
CA THR A 74 4.36 -15.41 -2.27
C THR A 74 2.95 -15.32 -2.83
N PHE A 75 2.05 -14.60 -2.16
CA PHE A 75 0.67 -14.42 -2.60
C PHE A 75 0.61 -13.69 -3.94
N GLY A 76 1.40 -12.62 -4.10
CA GLY A 76 1.50 -11.89 -5.36
C GLY A 76 2.08 -12.73 -6.50
N ALA A 77 3.14 -13.51 -6.24
CA ALA A 77 3.71 -14.44 -7.21
C ALA A 77 2.71 -15.51 -7.65
N ALA A 78 1.94 -16.08 -6.72
CA ALA A 78 0.87 -17.02 -7.04
C ALA A 78 -0.24 -16.38 -7.90
N GLY A 79 -0.65 -15.15 -7.56
CA GLY A 79 -1.60 -14.38 -8.37
C GLY A 79 -1.07 -14.11 -9.77
N PHE A 80 0.21 -13.78 -9.89
CA PHE A 80 0.86 -13.52 -11.17
C PHE A 80 0.97 -14.80 -12.01
N TYR A 81 1.38 -15.92 -11.43
CA TYR A 81 1.35 -17.23 -12.08
C TYR A 81 -0.04 -17.55 -12.65
N LEU A 82 -1.10 -17.39 -11.85
CA LEU A 82 -2.47 -17.67 -12.27
C LEU A 82 -2.98 -16.71 -13.34
N LEU A 83 -2.64 -15.42 -13.24
CA LEU A 83 -2.92 -14.41 -14.27
C LEU A 83 -2.33 -14.86 -15.61
N LEU A 84 -1.03 -15.17 -15.63
CA LEU A 84 -0.34 -15.59 -16.84
C LEU A 84 -0.88 -16.92 -17.39
N ARG A 85 -1.05 -17.92 -16.52
CA ARG A 85 -1.47 -19.26 -16.93
C ARG A 85 -2.92 -19.31 -17.42
N ARG A 86 -3.83 -18.57 -16.79
CA ARG A 86 -5.28 -18.70 -17.02
C ARG A 86 -5.89 -17.56 -17.84
N ARG A 87 -5.25 -16.38 -17.87
CA ARG A 87 -5.76 -15.22 -18.62
C ARG A 87 -4.95 -14.93 -19.87
N PHE A 88 -3.64 -15.16 -19.83
CA PHE A 88 -2.77 -15.01 -20.99
C PHE A 88 -2.47 -16.33 -21.72
N ASP A 89 -2.83 -17.48 -21.13
CA ASP A 89 -2.58 -18.80 -21.71
C ASP A 89 -1.10 -18.99 -22.08
N LEU A 90 -0.22 -18.64 -21.13
CA LEU A 90 1.21 -18.91 -21.20
C LEU A 90 1.49 -20.35 -20.76
N SER A 91 2.64 -20.88 -21.18
CA SER A 91 3.14 -22.17 -20.68
C SER A 91 3.35 -22.14 -19.16
N PRO A 92 3.25 -23.30 -18.47
CA PRO A 92 3.59 -23.39 -17.06
C PRO A 92 4.99 -22.86 -16.75
N GLU A 93 5.97 -23.11 -17.62
CA GLU A 93 7.36 -22.70 -17.45
C GLU A 93 7.50 -21.17 -17.54
N ALA A 94 6.88 -20.53 -18.54
CA ALA A 94 6.89 -19.07 -18.68
C ALA A 94 6.18 -18.39 -17.50
N ALA A 95 5.03 -18.94 -17.09
CA ALA A 95 4.30 -18.42 -15.94
C ALA A 95 5.10 -18.57 -14.63
N THR A 96 5.79 -19.71 -14.45
CA THR A 96 6.66 -19.96 -13.28
C THR A 96 7.85 -19.02 -13.27
N PHE A 97 8.55 -18.86 -14.40
CA PHE A 97 9.65 -17.91 -14.54
C PHE A 97 9.23 -16.48 -14.12
N SER A 98 8.13 -15.99 -14.68
CA SER A 98 7.60 -14.66 -14.37
C SER A 98 7.12 -14.53 -12.92
N ALA A 99 6.58 -15.60 -12.32
CA ALA A 99 6.18 -15.62 -10.92
C ALA A 99 7.40 -15.59 -9.97
N VAL A 100 8.48 -16.31 -10.29
CA VAL A 100 9.75 -16.22 -9.55
C VAL A 100 10.33 -14.82 -9.67
N ALA A 101 10.33 -14.23 -10.86
CA ALA A 101 10.78 -12.84 -11.05
C ALA A 101 9.93 -11.83 -10.24
N PHE A 102 8.62 -12.09 -10.10
CA PHE A 102 7.74 -11.28 -9.26
C PHE A 102 8.03 -11.50 -7.77
N LEU A 103 8.27 -12.75 -7.34
CA LEU A 103 8.56 -13.08 -5.95
C LEU A 103 9.80 -12.33 -5.44
N PHE A 104 10.83 -12.21 -6.28
CA PHE A 104 12.09 -11.54 -5.98
C PHE A 104 12.16 -10.11 -6.55
N ASN A 105 11.04 -9.39 -6.57
CA ASN A 105 11.07 -7.98 -6.96
C ASN A 105 11.60 -7.12 -5.79
N GLY A 106 12.53 -6.21 -6.08
CA GLY A 106 13.13 -5.32 -5.09
C GLY A 106 12.12 -4.39 -4.41
N PHE A 107 11.06 -3.99 -5.12
CA PHE A 107 10.06 -3.07 -4.57
C PHE A 107 9.41 -3.60 -3.29
N LEU A 108 9.03 -4.87 -3.20
CA LEU A 108 8.48 -5.40 -1.95
C LEU A 108 9.54 -5.49 -0.85
N ILE A 109 10.73 -5.99 -1.19
CA ILE A 109 11.80 -6.30 -0.23
C ILE A 109 12.31 -5.02 0.43
N PHE A 110 12.79 -4.06 -0.37
CA PHE A 110 13.46 -2.86 0.16
C PHE A 110 12.50 -1.90 0.86
N ARG A 111 11.21 -1.89 0.48
CA ARG A 111 10.18 -1.12 1.18
C ARG A 111 9.91 -1.64 2.57
N VAL A 112 9.86 -2.96 2.76
CA VAL A 112 9.73 -3.51 4.11
C VAL A 112 11.00 -3.27 4.92
N ILE A 113 12.19 -3.42 4.33
CA ILE A 113 13.47 -3.21 5.03
C ILE A 113 13.59 -1.78 5.57
N ILE A 114 13.27 -0.77 4.76
CA ILE A 114 13.40 0.64 5.15
C ILE A 114 12.31 1.12 6.12
N GLY A 115 11.24 0.33 6.32
CA GLY A 115 10.14 0.68 7.23
C GLY A 115 8.90 1.23 6.55
N GLN A 116 8.66 0.88 5.28
CA GLN A 116 7.45 1.23 4.55
C GLN A 116 6.59 -0.01 4.27
N PRO A 117 6.11 -0.69 5.32
CA PRO A 117 5.50 -2.00 5.16
C PRO A 117 4.15 -1.95 4.44
N HIS A 118 3.44 -0.81 4.44
CA HIS A 118 2.15 -0.65 3.76
C HIS A 118 2.21 -1.06 2.27
N PHE A 119 3.35 -0.88 1.58
CA PHE A 119 3.50 -1.29 0.18
C PHE A 119 3.31 -2.80 -0.10
N HIS A 120 3.22 -3.66 0.92
CA HIS A 120 2.88 -5.08 0.75
C HIS A 120 1.58 -5.31 -0.05
N SER A 121 0.64 -4.35 -0.03
CA SER A 121 -0.59 -4.35 -0.85
C SER A 121 -0.33 -4.40 -2.36
N PHE A 122 0.88 -4.07 -2.83
CA PHE A 122 1.31 -4.27 -4.22
C PHE A 122 1.09 -5.72 -4.71
N ALA A 123 1.19 -6.70 -3.79
CA ALA A 123 0.93 -8.11 -4.08
C ALA A 123 -0.50 -8.40 -4.58
N LEU A 124 -1.45 -7.48 -4.37
CA LEU A 124 -2.84 -7.64 -4.83
C LEU A 124 -3.04 -7.30 -6.30
N ILE A 125 -2.13 -6.56 -6.95
CA ILE A 125 -2.29 -6.13 -8.35
C ILE A 125 -2.52 -7.32 -9.31
N PRO A 126 -1.74 -8.40 -9.27
CA PRO A 126 -1.98 -9.57 -10.10
C PRO A 126 -3.36 -10.22 -9.86
N TRP A 127 -3.84 -10.21 -8.62
CA TRP A 127 -5.14 -10.78 -8.25
C TRP A 127 -6.31 -9.91 -8.73
N ILE A 128 -6.18 -8.59 -8.60
CA ILE A 128 -7.16 -7.64 -9.14
C ILE A 128 -7.24 -7.80 -10.67
N ALA A 129 -6.09 -7.83 -11.36
CA ALA A 129 -6.07 -8.07 -12.80
C ALA A 129 -6.65 -9.44 -13.18
N TYR A 130 -6.33 -10.48 -12.42
CA TYR A 130 -6.87 -11.83 -12.62
C TYR A 130 -8.39 -11.84 -12.50
N ALA A 131 -8.93 -11.22 -11.44
CA ALA A 131 -10.36 -11.15 -11.14
C ALA A 131 -11.11 -10.29 -12.17
N ALA A 132 -10.59 -9.10 -12.50
CA ALA A 132 -11.19 -8.20 -13.49
C ALA A 132 -11.21 -8.82 -14.90
N LEU A 133 -10.27 -9.72 -15.22
CA LEU A 133 -10.25 -10.47 -16.48
C LEU A 133 -11.13 -11.74 -16.44
N ILE A 134 -11.85 -12.02 -15.35
CA ILE A 134 -12.86 -13.09 -15.28
C ILE A 134 -14.04 -12.71 -16.17
N GLY A 135 -13.94 -13.09 -17.44
CA GLY A 135 -15.01 -12.97 -18.40
C GLY A 135 -15.87 -14.25 -18.42
N PRO A 136 -17.20 -14.14 -18.32
CA PRO A 136 -18.10 -15.24 -18.66
C PRO A 136 -17.99 -15.59 -20.15
N GLY A 137 -17.83 -16.87 -20.48
CA GLY A 137 -17.81 -17.33 -21.88
C GLY A 137 -19.18 -17.20 -22.54
N SER A 138 -19.22 -17.13 -23.87
CA SER A 138 -20.47 -17.01 -24.64
C SER A 138 -21.50 -18.11 -24.30
N ALA A 139 -21.03 -19.32 -24.00
CA ALA A 139 -21.85 -20.47 -23.61
C ALA A 139 -22.32 -20.47 -22.14
N THR A 140 -21.99 -19.45 -21.33
CA THR A 140 -22.44 -19.40 -19.93
C THR A 140 -23.88 -18.90 -19.80
N PRO A 141 -24.76 -19.61 -19.07
CA PRO A 141 -26.12 -19.15 -18.79
C PRO A 141 -26.14 -17.78 -18.10
N THR A 142 -27.21 -17.02 -18.31
CA THR A 142 -27.38 -15.65 -17.79
C THR A 142 -27.20 -15.54 -16.27
N TRP A 143 -27.76 -16.48 -15.49
CA TRP A 143 -27.56 -16.51 -14.04
C TRP A 143 -26.11 -16.78 -13.65
N GLY A 144 -25.48 -17.79 -14.27
CA GLY A 144 -24.07 -18.11 -14.03
C GLY A 144 -23.13 -16.98 -14.43
N ARG A 145 -23.53 -16.18 -15.41
CA ARG A 145 -22.85 -14.96 -15.84
C ARG A 145 -22.89 -13.88 -14.75
N ALA A 146 -24.07 -13.57 -14.24
CA ALA A 146 -24.26 -12.57 -13.19
C ALA A 146 -23.49 -12.93 -11.92
N VAL A 147 -23.62 -14.18 -11.45
CA VAL A 147 -22.90 -14.65 -10.25
C VAL A 147 -21.39 -14.47 -10.40
N ARG A 148 -20.80 -14.86 -11.54
CA ARG A 148 -19.35 -14.72 -11.76
C ARG A 148 -18.89 -13.26 -11.75
N ILE A 149 -19.65 -12.36 -12.38
CA ILE A 149 -19.34 -10.93 -12.41
C ILE A 149 -19.41 -10.37 -10.99
N LEU A 150 -20.49 -10.65 -10.26
CA LEU A 150 -20.68 -10.17 -8.89
C LEU A 150 -19.57 -10.68 -7.96
N SER A 151 -19.22 -11.97 -8.03
CA SER A 151 -18.12 -12.51 -7.22
C SER A 151 -16.77 -11.89 -7.60
N ALA A 152 -16.50 -11.67 -8.88
CA ALA A 152 -15.26 -11.02 -9.33
C ALA A 152 -15.19 -9.56 -8.85
N SER A 153 -16.29 -8.81 -8.93
CA SER A 153 -16.41 -7.47 -8.37
C SER A 153 -16.26 -7.46 -6.85
N GLY A 154 -16.82 -8.46 -6.16
CA GLY A 154 -16.62 -8.68 -4.73
C GLY A 154 -15.14 -8.78 -4.36
N TRP A 155 -14.39 -9.63 -5.07
CA TRP A 155 -12.94 -9.78 -4.86
C TRP A 155 -12.15 -8.51 -5.18
N VAL A 156 -12.48 -7.81 -6.27
CA VAL A 156 -11.85 -6.52 -6.60
C VAL A 156 -12.15 -5.49 -5.50
N GLY A 157 -13.39 -5.42 -5.02
CA GLY A 157 -13.79 -4.48 -3.96
C GLY A 157 -13.12 -4.76 -2.63
N LEU A 158 -12.98 -6.03 -2.23
CA LEU A 158 -12.22 -6.40 -1.04
C LEU A 158 -10.75 -6.00 -1.18
N ALA A 159 -10.14 -6.26 -2.33
CA ALA A 159 -8.75 -5.88 -2.57
C ALA A 159 -8.57 -4.36 -2.50
N VAL A 160 -9.45 -3.57 -3.14
CA VAL A 160 -9.45 -2.11 -3.06
C VAL A 160 -9.63 -1.62 -1.63
N ALA A 161 -10.54 -2.22 -0.86
CA ALA A 161 -10.71 -1.88 0.55
C ALA A 161 -9.46 -2.18 1.37
N TYR A 162 -8.77 -3.29 1.08
CA TYR A 162 -7.52 -3.64 1.73
C TYR A 162 -6.43 -2.59 1.47
N PHE A 163 -6.32 -2.01 0.27
CA PHE A 163 -5.39 -0.90 0.03
C PHE A 163 -5.63 0.28 0.99
N VAL A 164 -6.89 0.57 1.34
CA VAL A 164 -7.22 1.63 2.30
C VAL A 164 -6.82 1.24 3.70
N TYR A 165 -7.32 0.10 4.18
CA TYR A 165 -7.13 -0.36 5.56
C TYR A 165 -5.71 -0.82 5.91
N SER A 166 -4.85 -1.01 4.91
CA SER A 166 -3.42 -1.28 5.07
C SER A 166 -2.52 -0.04 4.90
N GLY A 167 -3.10 1.17 4.87
CA GLY A 167 -2.34 2.42 4.76
C GLY A 167 -1.70 2.65 3.38
N SER A 168 -2.20 1.98 2.33
CA SER A 168 -1.63 1.97 0.97
C SER A 168 -2.40 2.85 -0.02
N VAL A 169 -3.13 3.86 0.48
CA VAL A 169 -3.98 4.71 -0.36
C VAL A 169 -3.15 5.40 -1.45
N ASN A 170 -1.91 5.79 -1.15
CA ASN A 170 -0.95 6.46 -2.05
C ASN A 170 -0.51 5.63 -3.28
N ILE A 171 -0.77 4.32 -3.31
CA ILE A 171 -0.49 3.46 -4.47
C ILE A 171 -1.72 2.90 -5.17
N LEU A 172 -2.93 3.20 -4.66
CA LEU A 172 -4.18 2.70 -5.23
C LEU A 172 -4.39 3.11 -6.70
N VAL A 173 -4.12 4.38 -7.04
CA VAL A 173 -4.26 4.90 -8.41
C VAL A 173 -3.24 4.26 -9.37
N PRO A 174 -1.92 4.28 -9.10
CA PRO A 174 -0.97 3.61 -9.98
C PRO A 174 -1.22 2.09 -10.07
N ALA A 175 -1.70 1.44 -9.01
CA ALA A 175 -2.12 0.04 -9.08
C ALA A 175 -3.28 -0.16 -10.08
N GLY A 176 -4.29 0.70 -10.04
CA GLY A 176 -5.38 0.71 -11.03
C GLY A 176 -4.89 0.92 -12.47
N LEU A 177 -3.97 1.86 -12.68
CA LEU A 177 -3.32 2.08 -13.98
C LEU A 177 -2.59 0.83 -14.47
N CYS A 178 -1.84 0.16 -13.60
CA CYS A 178 -1.17 -1.10 -13.92
C CYS A 178 -2.17 -2.17 -14.39
N VAL A 179 -3.31 -2.33 -13.70
CA VAL A 179 -4.36 -3.29 -14.07
C VAL A 179 -4.97 -2.95 -15.44
N VAL A 180 -5.18 -1.66 -15.74
CA VAL A 180 -5.66 -1.21 -17.06
C VAL A 180 -4.63 -1.51 -18.17
N VAL A 181 -3.35 -1.28 -17.93
CA VAL A 181 -2.30 -1.63 -18.90
C VAL A 181 -2.26 -3.15 -19.15
N ILE A 182 -2.38 -3.96 -18.10
CA ILE A 182 -2.51 -5.43 -18.23
C ILE A 182 -3.72 -5.79 -19.10
N TRP A 183 -4.86 -5.11 -18.93
CA TRP A 183 -6.04 -5.34 -19.78
C TRP A 183 -5.77 -4.99 -21.25
N PHE A 184 -5.07 -3.89 -21.56
CA PHE A 184 -4.70 -3.56 -22.93
C PHE A 184 -3.78 -4.63 -23.55
N ILE A 185 -2.79 -5.12 -22.80
CA ILE A 185 -1.90 -6.20 -23.27
C ILE A 185 -2.71 -7.50 -23.49
N HIS A 186 -3.63 -7.82 -22.58
CA HIS A 186 -4.55 -8.93 -22.76
C HIS A 186 -5.42 -8.74 -24.01
N ALA A 187 -5.97 -7.54 -24.22
CA ALA A 187 -6.83 -7.22 -25.36
C ALA A 187 -6.09 -7.35 -26.70
N LEU A 188 -4.80 -7.00 -26.73
CA LEU A 188 -3.92 -7.21 -27.89
C LEU A 188 -3.71 -8.70 -28.21
N ARG A 189 -3.59 -9.54 -27.17
CA ARG A 189 -3.33 -10.99 -27.33
C ARG A 189 -4.59 -11.80 -27.61
N ALA A 190 -5.62 -11.62 -26.80
CA ALA A 190 -6.81 -12.49 -26.74
C ALA A 190 -8.12 -11.76 -27.10
N GLY A 191 -8.07 -10.48 -27.44
CA GLY A 191 -9.23 -9.64 -27.72
C GLY A 191 -9.78 -8.94 -26.47
N PRO A 192 -10.48 -7.80 -26.64
CA PRO A 192 -10.98 -7.00 -25.53
C PRO A 192 -12.06 -7.75 -24.75
N ARG A 193 -12.03 -7.63 -23.42
CA ARG A 193 -13.08 -8.13 -22.53
C ARG A 193 -13.85 -6.94 -21.94
N PRO A 194 -15.06 -6.62 -22.43
CA PRO A 194 -15.80 -5.43 -21.98
C PRO A 194 -16.22 -5.54 -20.50
N TRP A 195 -16.49 -6.75 -20.00
CA TRP A 195 -16.84 -7.00 -18.61
C TRP A 195 -15.76 -6.56 -17.62
N PHE A 196 -14.51 -6.40 -18.06
CA PHE A 196 -13.42 -5.85 -17.23
C PHE A 196 -13.80 -4.51 -16.62
N TRP A 197 -14.37 -3.61 -17.43
CA TRP A 197 -14.75 -2.27 -16.97
C TRP A 197 -15.90 -2.32 -15.98
N PHE A 198 -16.91 -3.17 -16.24
CA PHE A 198 -18.02 -3.35 -15.31
C PHE A 198 -17.54 -3.96 -13.98
N ILE A 199 -16.68 -4.98 -14.03
CA ILE A 199 -16.13 -5.62 -12.83
C ILE A 199 -15.30 -4.63 -12.03
N GLY A 200 -14.45 -3.86 -12.72
CA GLY A 200 -13.58 -2.84 -12.13
C GLY A 200 -14.36 -1.70 -11.49
N VAL A 201 -15.35 -1.12 -12.17
CA VAL A 201 -16.19 -0.04 -11.64
C VAL A 201 -17.01 -0.52 -10.45
N LEU A 202 -17.72 -1.64 -10.58
CA LEU A 202 -18.52 -2.19 -9.48
C LEU A 202 -17.64 -2.59 -8.29
N GLY A 203 -16.47 -3.17 -8.55
CA GLY A 203 -15.49 -3.50 -7.51
C GLY A 203 -14.95 -2.25 -6.84
N GLY A 204 -14.60 -1.21 -7.58
CA GLY A 204 -14.15 0.07 -7.03
C GLY A 204 -15.21 0.74 -6.16
N MET A 205 -16.46 0.80 -6.63
CA MET A 205 -17.59 1.32 -5.83
C MET A 205 -17.81 0.52 -4.55
N LEU A 206 -17.72 -0.82 -4.63
CA LEU A 206 -17.83 -1.68 -3.46
C LEU A 206 -16.67 -1.48 -2.48
N GLY A 207 -15.44 -1.37 -2.98
CA GLY A 207 -14.26 -1.10 -2.14
C GLY A 207 -14.36 0.26 -1.44
N ALA A 208 -14.82 1.30 -2.14
CA ALA A 208 -15.10 2.60 -1.54
C ALA A 208 -16.20 2.53 -0.48
N ALA A 209 -17.28 1.76 -0.73
CA ALA A 209 -18.34 1.56 0.25
C ALA A 209 -17.84 0.86 1.51
N ILE A 210 -17.10 -0.25 1.38
CA ILE A 210 -16.48 -0.99 2.50
C ILE A 210 -15.50 -0.10 3.29
N SER A 211 -14.86 0.85 2.63
CA SER A 211 -13.85 1.72 3.26
C SER A 211 -14.42 3.04 3.76
N ALA A 212 -15.71 3.32 3.58
CA ALA A 212 -16.28 4.64 3.83
C ALA A 212 -16.07 5.12 5.27
N ALA A 213 -16.21 4.24 6.27
CA ALA A 213 -16.02 4.56 7.68
C ALA A 213 -14.59 5.00 8.04
N ASN A 214 -13.62 4.68 7.18
CA ASN A 214 -12.22 5.08 7.29
C ASN A 214 -11.91 6.26 6.35
N LEU A 215 -12.29 6.18 5.07
CA LEU A 215 -11.96 7.18 4.05
C LEU A 215 -12.56 8.56 4.34
N VAL A 216 -13.81 8.62 4.79
CA VAL A 216 -14.47 9.91 5.03
C VAL A 216 -13.81 10.69 6.17
N PRO A 217 -13.57 10.11 7.36
CA PRO A 217 -12.86 10.84 8.41
C PRO A 217 -11.38 11.09 8.05
N THR A 218 -10.75 10.20 7.26
CA THR A 218 -9.40 10.46 6.72
C THR A 218 -9.38 11.69 5.82
N TYR A 219 -10.39 11.85 4.97
CA TYR A 219 -10.52 13.03 4.12
C TYR A 219 -10.67 14.31 4.95
N VAL A 220 -11.52 14.30 5.98
CA VAL A 220 -11.67 15.45 6.91
C VAL A 220 -10.34 15.78 7.60
N LEU A 221 -9.60 14.76 8.04
CA LEU A 221 -8.29 14.95 8.65
C LEU A 221 -7.27 15.57 7.66
N MET A 222 -7.25 15.10 6.41
CA MET A 222 -6.38 15.63 5.34
C MET A 222 -6.75 17.04 4.89
N ASP A 223 -8.04 17.38 4.92
CA ASP A 223 -8.53 18.73 4.62
C ASP A 223 -8.16 19.71 5.75
N THR A 224 -8.19 19.24 7.01
CA THR A 224 -7.79 20.01 8.19
C THR A 224 -6.27 20.24 8.23
N PHE A 225 -5.48 19.23 7.82
CA PHE A 225 -4.01 19.27 7.82
C PHE A 225 -3.44 19.05 6.41
N PRO A 226 -3.62 20.03 5.49
CA PRO A 226 -3.18 19.87 4.10
C PRO A 226 -1.66 19.88 3.99
N ARG A 227 -1.09 18.89 3.30
CA ARG A 227 0.36 18.82 3.06
C ARG A 227 0.75 19.75 1.90
N THR A 228 1.52 20.80 2.18
CA THR A 228 1.88 21.86 1.21
C THR A 228 3.26 21.69 0.55
N TYR A 229 3.85 20.49 0.61
CA TYR A 229 5.18 20.24 0.01
C TYR A 229 5.20 20.41 -1.51
N GLY A 230 6.33 20.86 -2.06
CA GLY A 230 6.59 20.69 -3.49
C GLY A 230 6.67 19.21 -3.90
N ILE A 231 6.32 18.89 -5.15
CA ILE A 231 6.63 17.57 -5.73
C ILE A 231 8.07 17.59 -6.21
N ASN A 232 8.87 16.63 -5.75
CA ASN A 232 10.22 16.43 -6.26
C ASN A 232 10.15 15.74 -7.62
N LEU A 233 10.65 16.44 -8.64
CA LEU A 233 10.68 16.01 -10.03
C LEU A 233 12.12 15.96 -10.53
N PHE A 234 12.39 15.09 -11.49
CA PHE A 234 13.68 15.04 -12.17
C PHE A 234 13.81 16.22 -13.14
N ASP A 235 14.88 17.02 -13.00
CA ASP A 235 15.13 18.16 -13.88
C ASP A 235 15.53 17.75 -15.31
N ASN A 236 15.98 16.50 -15.49
CA ASN A 236 16.47 15.99 -16.77
C ASN A 236 15.82 14.64 -17.11
N PRO A 237 15.10 14.52 -18.25
CA PRO A 237 14.52 13.25 -18.70
C PRO A 237 15.54 12.12 -18.83
N LEU A 238 16.77 12.39 -19.28
CA LEU A 238 17.83 11.38 -19.39
C LEU A 238 18.27 10.88 -18.01
N HIS A 239 18.29 11.77 -17.02
CA HIS A 239 18.55 11.40 -15.64
C HIS A 239 17.44 10.50 -15.10
N ALA A 240 16.17 10.86 -15.35
CA ALA A 240 15.03 10.02 -14.99
C ALA A 240 15.07 8.64 -15.68
N ILE A 241 15.40 8.56 -16.97
CA ILE A 241 15.57 7.28 -17.69
C ILE A 241 16.68 6.46 -17.04
N ARG A 242 17.82 7.08 -16.75
CA ARG A 242 18.94 6.40 -16.10
C ARG A 242 18.53 5.83 -14.75
N TRP A 243 17.89 6.62 -13.89
CA TRP A 243 17.39 6.18 -12.59
C TRP A 243 16.35 5.06 -12.71
N LEU A 244 15.39 5.20 -13.63
CA LEU A 244 14.39 4.16 -13.88
C LEU A 244 15.04 2.85 -14.33
N MET A 245 15.99 2.92 -15.26
CA MET A 245 16.70 1.74 -15.77
C MET A 245 17.60 1.10 -14.70
N GLN A 246 18.30 1.90 -13.91
CA GLN A 246 19.10 1.41 -12.78
C GLN A 246 18.19 0.79 -11.73
N GLY A 247 17.14 1.48 -11.31
CA GLY A 247 16.19 0.99 -10.31
C GLY A 247 15.49 -0.31 -10.70
N LEU A 248 15.12 -0.47 -11.97
CA LEU A 248 14.48 -1.70 -12.44
C LEU A 248 15.48 -2.85 -12.67
N PHE A 249 16.65 -2.61 -13.25
CA PHE A 249 17.49 -3.70 -13.77
C PHE A 249 18.86 -3.83 -13.09
N LEU A 250 19.37 -2.75 -12.50
CA LEU A 250 20.74 -2.62 -11.99
C LEU A 250 20.75 -1.88 -10.63
N ALA A 251 19.87 -2.28 -9.71
CA ALA A 251 19.62 -1.55 -8.46
C ALA A 251 20.91 -1.27 -7.66
N ARG A 252 21.87 -2.20 -7.68
CA ARG A 252 23.23 -2.04 -7.10
C ARG A 252 24.03 -0.84 -7.58
N THR A 253 23.66 -0.22 -8.70
CA THR A 253 24.37 0.92 -9.29
C THR A 253 23.69 2.26 -8.96
N LEU A 254 22.62 2.23 -8.18
CA LEU A 254 21.99 3.44 -7.67
C LEU A 254 22.89 4.10 -6.62
N PRO A 255 22.98 5.44 -6.62
CA PRO A 255 23.69 6.15 -5.57
C PRO A 255 22.92 6.03 -4.24
N GLU A 256 23.64 6.11 -3.12
CA GLU A 256 23.05 6.05 -1.77
C GLU A 256 22.03 7.15 -1.52
N MET A 257 22.28 8.36 -2.05
CA MET A 257 21.38 9.50 -1.99
C MET A 257 21.27 10.13 -3.37
N GLY A 258 20.03 10.33 -3.82
CA GLY A 258 19.70 11.12 -5.01
C GLY A 258 19.10 12.46 -4.59
N TRP A 259 19.64 13.55 -5.12
CA TRP A 259 19.04 14.88 -4.95
C TRP A 259 18.22 15.20 -6.19
N PHE A 260 16.95 15.52 -6.01
CA PHE A 260 16.01 15.74 -7.10
C PHE A 260 15.33 17.10 -7.00
N GLY A 261 15.29 17.81 -8.12
CA GLY A 261 14.56 19.06 -8.26
C GLY A 261 15.17 20.24 -7.51
N ARG A 262 14.60 21.43 -7.77
CA ARG A 262 15.02 22.71 -7.16
C ARG A 262 14.93 22.78 -5.63
N HIS A 263 14.10 21.94 -5.01
CA HIS A 263 13.82 22.01 -3.58
C HIS A 263 14.82 21.19 -2.74
N GLY A 264 15.70 20.42 -3.38
CA GLY A 264 16.83 19.79 -2.71
C GLY A 264 16.44 18.78 -1.64
N ILE A 265 15.31 18.09 -1.75
CA ILE A 265 14.99 16.97 -0.85
C ILE A 265 15.69 15.73 -1.41
N GLY A 266 16.69 15.24 -0.68
CA GLY A 266 17.41 14.02 -1.02
C GLY A 266 16.56 12.78 -0.69
N PHE A 267 16.45 11.85 -1.62
CA PHE A 267 15.88 10.52 -1.35
C PHE A 267 16.96 9.45 -1.36
N GLY A 268 16.87 8.54 -0.39
CA GLY A 268 17.74 7.39 -0.32
C GLY A 268 17.55 6.44 -1.51
N ARG A 269 18.59 5.65 -1.78
CA ARG A 269 18.58 4.50 -2.67
C ARG A 269 17.29 3.65 -2.62
N PRO A 270 16.69 3.34 -1.44
CA PRO A 270 15.51 2.45 -1.35
C PRO A 270 14.30 2.99 -2.12
N GLU A 271 14.22 4.31 -2.34
CA GLU A 271 13.11 4.92 -3.06
C GLU A 271 13.08 4.54 -4.55
N ALA A 272 14.21 4.11 -5.12
CA ALA A 272 14.33 3.72 -6.53
C ALA A 272 14.61 2.22 -6.74
N GLU A 273 14.72 1.40 -5.68
CA GLU A 273 15.01 -0.03 -5.81
C GLU A 273 13.76 -0.86 -6.12
N PHE A 274 13.41 -0.93 -7.41
CA PHE A 274 12.30 -1.75 -7.90
C PHE A 274 12.72 -3.19 -8.22
N GLY A 275 13.94 -3.36 -8.71
CA GLY A 275 14.69 -4.61 -8.88
C GLY A 275 13.92 -5.78 -9.49
N VAL A 276 13.87 -5.90 -10.83
CA VAL A 276 13.40 -7.11 -11.55
C VAL A 276 14.55 -7.91 -12.18
N THR A 277 15.81 -7.51 -11.93
CA THR A 277 17.05 -8.04 -12.51
C THR A 277 17.19 -7.84 -14.02
N VAL A 278 18.38 -8.07 -14.58
CA VAL A 278 18.62 -7.99 -16.04
C VAL A 278 17.97 -9.13 -16.84
N VAL A 279 17.55 -10.23 -16.20
CA VAL A 279 17.10 -11.44 -16.89
C VAL A 279 15.83 -11.20 -17.74
N PRO A 280 14.75 -10.57 -17.24
CA PRO A 280 13.60 -10.18 -18.05
C PRO A 280 13.97 -9.32 -19.26
N LEU A 281 14.90 -8.38 -19.10
CA LEU A 281 15.33 -7.47 -20.17
C LEU A 281 16.03 -8.22 -21.31
N ILE A 282 16.93 -9.16 -20.98
CA ILE A 282 17.64 -9.99 -21.96
C ILE A 282 16.64 -10.83 -22.77
N LEU A 283 15.65 -11.45 -22.12
CA LEU A 283 14.62 -12.24 -22.80
C LEU A 283 13.76 -11.40 -23.75
N ILE A 284 13.32 -10.23 -23.30
CA ILE A 284 12.56 -9.29 -24.15
C ILE A 284 13.42 -8.87 -25.35
N GLY A 285 14.69 -8.52 -25.14
CA GLY A 285 15.62 -8.15 -26.21
C GLY A 285 15.84 -9.27 -27.22
N TRP A 286 16.01 -10.52 -26.76
CA TRP A 286 16.16 -11.70 -27.62
C TRP A 286 14.92 -11.96 -28.48
N ALA A 287 13.72 -11.84 -27.89
CA ALA A 287 12.47 -11.95 -28.63
C ALA A 287 12.31 -10.86 -29.70
N LEU A 288 12.64 -9.60 -29.38
CA LEU A 288 12.59 -8.48 -30.32
C LEU A 288 13.60 -8.66 -31.47
N TRP A 289 14.81 -9.15 -31.18
CA TRP A 289 15.80 -9.47 -32.19
C TRP A 289 15.34 -10.59 -33.13
N GLY A 290 14.76 -11.66 -32.56
CA GLY A 290 14.16 -12.74 -33.34
C GLY A 290 13.04 -12.25 -34.26
N LEU A 291 12.18 -11.35 -33.78
CA LEU A 291 11.12 -10.70 -34.57
C LEU A 291 11.66 -9.85 -35.72
N ARG A 292 12.80 -9.17 -35.54
CA ARG A 292 13.44 -8.40 -36.62
C ARG A 292 14.03 -9.30 -37.72
N ARG A 293 14.57 -10.47 -37.34
CA ARG A 293 15.15 -11.43 -38.30
C ARG A 293 14.10 -12.23 -39.05
N GLN A 294 13.02 -12.62 -38.37
CA GLN A 294 11.85 -13.21 -38.99
C GLN A 294 11.04 -12.08 -39.65
N ARG A 295 11.40 -11.67 -40.88
CA ARG A 295 10.56 -10.80 -41.73
C ARG A 295 9.23 -11.50 -42.04
N VAL A 296 8.33 -11.63 -41.07
CA VAL A 296 7.00 -12.22 -41.27
C VAL A 296 6.11 -11.15 -41.90
N CYS A 297 6.33 -10.92 -43.18
CA CYS A 297 5.29 -10.49 -44.10
C CYS A 297 4.37 -11.70 -44.34
N GLY A 298 3.45 -11.94 -43.41
CA GLY A 298 2.29 -12.79 -43.70
C GLY A 298 1.35 -12.02 -44.64
N PRO A 299 1.09 -12.48 -45.87
CA PRO A 299 0.09 -11.89 -46.74
C PRO A 299 -1.30 -12.25 -46.20
N GLY A 300 -2.14 -11.24 -45.97
CA GLY A 300 -3.53 -11.41 -45.53
C GLY A 300 -3.77 -11.13 -44.04
N GLY A 301 -4.25 -9.94 -43.71
CA GLY A 301 -4.68 -9.54 -42.35
C GLY A 301 -3.96 -8.31 -41.75
N GLY A 302 -2.97 -7.76 -42.46
CA GLY A 302 -2.07 -6.71 -41.96
C GLY A 302 -2.75 -5.41 -41.50
N ALA A 303 -3.77 -4.93 -42.20
CA ALA A 303 -4.41 -3.65 -41.87
C ALA A 303 -5.20 -3.71 -40.54
N MET A 304 -5.97 -4.77 -40.32
CA MET A 304 -6.76 -4.93 -39.09
C MET A 304 -5.87 -5.25 -37.88
N ARG A 305 -4.79 -6.03 -38.08
CA ARG A 305 -3.79 -6.29 -37.03
C ARG A 305 -2.99 -5.03 -36.67
N LYS A 306 -2.58 -4.23 -37.67
CA LYS A 306 -1.93 -2.92 -37.45
C LYS A 306 -2.87 -1.93 -36.76
N ARG A 307 -4.14 -1.86 -37.18
CA ARG A 307 -5.14 -0.98 -36.56
C ARG A 307 -5.39 -1.35 -35.10
N ARG A 308 -5.53 -2.65 -34.78
CA ARG A 308 -5.65 -3.11 -33.38
C ARG A 308 -4.38 -2.81 -32.57
N ALA A 309 -3.20 -3.04 -33.16
CA ALA A 309 -1.93 -2.72 -32.51
C ALA A 309 -1.79 -1.21 -32.20
N LEU A 310 -2.23 -0.34 -33.11
CA LEU A 310 -2.22 1.11 -32.88
C LEU A 310 -3.25 1.51 -31.81
N LEU A 311 -4.51 1.04 -31.94
CA LEU A 311 -5.62 1.40 -31.07
C LEU A 311 -5.45 0.92 -29.62
N LEU A 312 -4.79 -0.21 -29.40
CA LEU A 312 -4.60 -0.78 -28.06
C LEU A 312 -3.15 -0.61 -27.56
N GLY A 313 -2.16 -0.53 -28.45
CA GLY A 313 -0.76 -0.27 -28.10
C GLY A 313 -0.48 1.20 -27.81
N GLY A 314 -1.15 2.13 -28.50
CA GLY A 314 -1.05 3.57 -28.23
C GLY A 314 -1.40 3.92 -26.78
N PRO A 315 -2.55 3.48 -26.25
CA PRO A 315 -2.91 3.67 -24.84
C PRO A 315 -1.89 3.08 -23.85
N ILE A 316 -1.26 1.93 -24.14
CA ILE A 316 -0.21 1.38 -23.26
C ILE A 316 0.96 2.36 -23.17
N LEU A 317 1.47 2.83 -24.32
CA LEU A 317 2.58 3.78 -24.36
C LEU A 317 2.21 5.12 -23.70
N LEU A 318 0.97 5.58 -23.90
CA LEU A 318 0.46 6.79 -23.28
C LEU A 318 0.42 6.68 -21.75
N LEU A 319 -0.16 5.61 -21.20
CA LEU A 319 -0.29 5.43 -19.76
C LEU A 319 1.08 5.23 -19.08
N LEU A 320 1.96 4.42 -19.68
CA LEU A 320 3.33 4.23 -19.18
C LEU A 320 4.18 5.49 -19.34
N GLY A 321 3.98 6.24 -20.43
CA GLY A 321 4.62 7.53 -20.66
C GLY A 321 4.12 8.61 -19.71
N LEU A 322 2.83 8.60 -19.34
CA LEU A 322 2.26 9.51 -18.35
C LEU A 322 2.91 9.31 -16.98
N VAL A 323 3.00 8.06 -16.50
CA VAL A 323 3.69 7.75 -15.22
C VAL A 323 5.14 8.25 -15.22
N PHE A 324 5.82 8.15 -16.36
CA PHE A 324 7.17 8.67 -16.53
C PHE A 324 7.22 10.20 -16.52
N VAL A 325 6.36 10.86 -17.30
CA VAL A 325 6.28 12.32 -17.44
C VAL A 325 5.88 13.00 -16.13
N MET A 326 5.01 12.38 -15.33
CA MET A 326 4.64 12.87 -14.00
C MET A 326 5.83 12.95 -13.04
N ASN A 327 6.95 12.31 -13.35
CA ASN A 327 8.18 12.36 -12.55
C ASN A 327 9.22 13.34 -13.09
N ILE A 328 8.95 14.05 -14.19
CA ILE A 328 9.94 14.92 -14.84
C ILE A 328 9.44 16.36 -14.83
N HIS A 329 10.37 17.28 -14.64
CA HIS A 329 10.12 18.69 -14.79
C HIS A 329 10.02 19.04 -16.29
N ILE A 330 8.83 19.44 -16.75
CA ILE A 330 8.57 19.83 -18.14
C ILE A 330 8.02 21.25 -18.17
N GLY A 331 8.70 22.17 -18.86
CA GLY A 331 8.12 23.49 -19.15
C GLY A 331 8.06 24.46 -17.96
N GLY A 332 8.85 24.26 -16.91
CA GLY A 332 8.93 25.18 -15.76
C GLY A 332 7.94 24.86 -14.63
N ASP A 333 7.73 25.83 -13.75
CA ASP A 333 6.90 25.67 -12.53
C ASP A 333 5.41 25.40 -12.85
N ALA A 334 4.93 25.80 -14.04
CA ALA A 334 3.55 25.55 -14.47
C ALA A 334 3.16 24.06 -14.48
N TRP A 335 4.10 23.15 -14.75
CA TRP A 335 3.81 21.71 -14.70
C TRP A 335 3.66 21.20 -13.27
N HIS A 336 4.45 21.74 -12.34
CA HIS A 336 4.31 21.44 -10.93
C HIS A 336 2.96 21.91 -10.40
N ASP A 337 2.53 23.13 -10.76
CA ASP A 337 1.21 23.67 -10.41
C ASP A 337 0.07 22.79 -10.95
N VAL A 338 0.18 22.33 -12.20
CA VAL A 338 -0.80 21.40 -12.79
C VAL A 338 -0.89 20.10 -12.01
N LEU A 339 0.25 19.51 -11.62
CA LEU A 339 0.26 18.29 -10.82
C LEU A 339 -0.35 18.52 -9.43
N LYS A 340 -0.13 19.68 -8.81
CA LYS A 340 -0.71 20.05 -7.52
C LYS A 340 -2.21 20.36 -7.57
N GLN A 341 -2.78 20.62 -8.73
CA GLN A 341 -4.24 20.74 -8.90
C GLN A 341 -4.96 19.40 -9.05
N VAL A 342 -4.23 18.30 -9.28
CA VAL A 342 -4.83 16.98 -9.44
C VAL A 342 -5.13 16.40 -8.06
N PRO A 343 -6.42 16.17 -7.71
CA PRO A 343 -6.79 15.52 -6.47
C PRO A 343 -6.08 14.16 -6.40
N TYR A 344 -5.58 13.77 -5.23
CA TYR A 344 -4.67 12.64 -4.98
C TYR A 344 -3.18 12.93 -5.18
N VAL A 345 -2.79 13.68 -6.21
CA VAL A 345 -1.36 13.99 -6.47
C VAL A 345 -0.88 15.13 -5.57
N GLU A 346 -1.77 16.07 -5.23
CA GLU A 346 -1.45 17.25 -4.43
C GLU A 346 -0.74 16.94 -3.11
N SER A 347 -1.10 15.85 -2.43
CA SER A 347 -0.52 15.49 -1.12
C SER A 347 0.78 14.68 -1.22
N ASN A 348 1.25 14.36 -2.43
CA ASN A 348 2.50 13.62 -2.63
C ASN A 348 3.69 14.57 -2.68
N ALA A 349 4.75 14.23 -1.93
CA ALA A 349 6.05 14.90 -1.99
C ALA A 349 6.94 14.34 -3.12
N GLN A 350 6.65 13.14 -3.61
CA GLN A 350 7.35 12.50 -4.73
C GLN A 350 6.45 11.48 -5.42
N LEU A 351 6.68 11.27 -6.72
CA LEU A 351 5.92 10.34 -7.55
C LEU A 351 6.76 9.15 -8.04
N MET A 352 8.03 9.06 -7.63
CA MET A 352 8.96 8.03 -8.13
C MET A 352 8.47 6.63 -7.78
N ARG A 353 7.78 6.49 -6.64
CA ARG A 353 7.15 5.24 -6.20
C ARG A 353 6.18 4.67 -7.25
N TRP A 354 5.54 5.51 -8.08
CA TRP A 354 4.62 5.05 -9.13
C TRP A 354 5.33 4.22 -10.23
N TRP A 355 6.66 4.25 -10.30
CA TRP A 355 7.42 3.40 -11.22
C TRP A 355 7.28 1.90 -10.91
N PHE A 356 6.71 1.50 -9.77
CA PHE A 356 6.35 0.09 -9.54
C PHE A 356 5.44 -0.46 -10.65
N VAL A 357 4.66 0.42 -11.34
CA VAL A 357 3.77 0.02 -12.45
C VAL A 357 4.54 -0.69 -13.56
N TYR A 358 5.83 -0.41 -13.74
CA TYR A 358 6.64 -1.10 -14.74
C TYR A 358 6.92 -2.56 -14.36
N ILE A 359 6.93 -2.93 -13.08
CA ILE A 359 7.29 -4.28 -12.63
C ILE A 359 6.36 -5.34 -13.25
N PRO A 360 5.03 -5.34 -13.01
CA PRO A 360 4.17 -6.40 -13.56
C PRO A 360 4.14 -6.38 -15.09
N ILE A 361 4.32 -5.20 -15.70
CA ILE A 361 4.29 -5.05 -17.16
C ILE A 361 5.54 -5.65 -17.82
N ILE A 362 6.72 -5.38 -17.27
CA ILE A 362 7.99 -5.96 -17.74
C ILE A 362 7.95 -7.48 -17.55
N LEU A 363 7.51 -7.96 -16.39
CA LEU A 363 7.48 -9.40 -16.12
C LEU A 363 6.45 -10.15 -16.98
N LEU A 364 5.32 -9.51 -17.30
CA LEU A 364 4.33 -10.03 -18.26
C LEU A 364 4.94 -10.06 -19.68
N ALA A 365 5.61 -8.99 -20.11
CA ALA A 365 6.28 -8.94 -21.41
C ALA A 365 7.38 -10.00 -21.52
N ALA A 366 8.13 -10.23 -20.45
CA ALA A 366 9.17 -11.26 -20.39
C ALA A 366 8.57 -12.68 -20.47
N GLY A 367 7.44 -12.96 -19.80
CA GLY A 367 6.74 -14.23 -19.95
C GLY A 367 6.24 -14.46 -21.38
N LEU A 368 5.69 -13.43 -22.02
CA LEU A 368 5.27 -13.48 -23.43
C LEU A 368 6.46 -13.71 -24.38
N ALA A 369 7.60 -13.08 -24.11
CA ALA A 369 8.84 -13.25 -24.84
C ALA A 369 9.39 -14.68 -24.67
N PHE A 370 9.35 -15.22 -23.46
CA PHE A 370 9.82 -16.54 -23.11
C PHE A 370 9.16 -17.63 -23.97
N ASP A 371 7.84 -17.67 -24.02
CA ASP A 371 7.09 -18.67 -24.82
C ASP A 371 7.34 -18.57 -26.32
N ARG A 372 7.67 -17.36 -26.78
CA ARG A 372 7.90 -17.07 -28.19
C ARG A 372 9.30 -17.49 -28.64
N VAL A 373 10.28 -17.34 -27.76
CA VAL A 373 11.68 -17.66 -28.04
C VAL A 373 11.98 -19.13 -27.78
N LEU A 374 11.49 -19.66 -26.65
CA LEU A 374 11.68 -21.04 -26.23
C LEU A 374 10.48 -21.86 -26.67
N VAL A 375 10.58 -22.45 -27.87
CA VAL A 375 9.45 -23.13 -28.52
C VAL A 375 9.26 -24.56 -28.02
N THR A 376 10.36 -25.28 -27.77
CA THR A 376 10.31 -26.69 -27.37
C THR A 376 10.10 -26.84 -25.86
N PRO A 377 9.38 -27.87 -25.38
CA PRO A 377 9.18 -28.11 -23.94
C PRO A 377 10.48 -28.25 -23.14
N SER A 378 11.50 -28.90 -23.72
CA SER A 378 12.83 -29.03 -23.10
C SER A 378 13.53 -27.69 -22.96
N ALA A 379 13.51 -26.84 -24.00
CA ALA A 379 14.10 -25.51 -23.94
C ALA A 379 13.37 -24.59 -22.94
N ARG A 380 12.04 -24.73 -22.81
CA ARG A 380 11.26 -24.00 -21.79
C ARG A 380 11.63 -24.44 -20.37
N THR A 381 11.75 -25.74 -20.13
CA THR A 381 12.12 -26.26 -18.80
C THR A 381 13.51 -25.78 -18.39
N TRP A 382 14.48 -25.88 -19.31
CA TRP A 382 15.83 -25.38 -19.10
C TRP A 382 15.86 -23.87 -18.92
N GLY A 383 15.20 -23.11 -19.79
CA GLY A 383 15.16 -21.65 -19.71
C GLY A 383 14.51 -21.14 -18.42
N MET A 384 13.48 -21.83 -17.92
CA MET A 384 12.83 -21.51 -16.65
C MET A 384 13.76 -21.81 -15.48
N THR A 385 14.42 -22.97 -15.47
CA THR A 385 15.35 -23.36 -14.41
C THR A 385 16.56 -22.43 -14.33
N VAL A 386 17.21 -22.17 -15.47
CA VAL A 386 18.36 -21.26 -15.56
C VAL A 386 17.94 -19.83 -15.24
N GLY A 387 16.81 -19.36 -15.80
CA GLY A 387 16.30 -18.02 -15.54
C GLY A 387 15.99 -17.79 -14.06
N ALA A 388 15.31 -18.74 -13.41
CA ALA A 388 15.00 -18.70 -11.99
C ALA A 388 16.28 -18.74 -11.13
N ALA A 389 17.22 -19.65 -11.44
CA ALA A 389 18.50 -19.72 -10.74
C ALA A 389 19.30 -18.41 -10.85
N CYS A 390 19.34 -17.80 -12.04
CA CYS A 390 20.00 -16.50 -12.24
C CYS A 390 19.32 -15.37 -11.44
N ILE A 391 17.98 -15.31 -11.41
CA ILE A 391 17.24 -14.31 -10.63
C ILE A 391 17.54 -14.46 -9.14
N ILE A 392 17.49 -15.70 -8.63
CA ILE A 392 17.78 -16.00 -7.23
C ILE A 392 19.22 -15.62 -6.90
N LEU A 393 20.19 -16.05 -7.71
CA LEU A 393 21.61 -15.76 -7.50
C LEU A 393 21.85 -14.25 -7.46
N LEU A 394 21.33 -13.50 -8.43
CA LEU A 394 21.47 -12.04 -8.47
C LEU A 394 20.91 -11.37 -7.22
N ASN A 395 19.76 -11.83 -6.72
CA ASN A 395 19.15 -11.28 -5.50
C ASN A 395 19.94 -11.65 -4.24
N VAL A 396 20.38 -12.90 -4.09
CA VAL A 396 21.17 -13.35 -2.93
C VAL A 396 22.54 -12.67 -2.86
N THR A 397 23.11 -12.30 -4.02
CA THR A 397 24.36 -11.54 -4.09
C THR A 397 24.17 -10.02 -4.03
N THR A 398 22.97 -9.54 -3.71
CA THR A 398 22.73 -8.10 -3.61
C THR A 398 23.45 -7.55 -2.39
N ASP A 399 24.16 -6.43 -2.60
CA ASP A 399 24.79 -5.69 -1.53
C ASP A 399 23.74 -5.09 -0.58
N MET A 400 23.87 -5.45 0.69
CA MET A 400 22.99 -5.03 1.78
C MET A 400 23.67 -4.07 2.76
N ASP A 401 24.92 -3.66 2.52
CA ASP A 401 25.72 -2.84 3.45
C ASP A 401 25.00 -1.53 3.76
N TYR A 402 24.41 -0.88 2.75
CA TYR A 402 23.57 0.32 2.92
C TYR A 402 22.49 0.18 4.00
N TYR A 403 21.90 -1.00 4.15
CA TYR A 403 20.81 -1.24 5.10
C TYR A 403 21.29 -1.65 6.50
N THR A 404 22.55 -2.01 6.65
CA THR A 404 23.11 -2.48 7.93
C THR A 404 23.31 -1.34 8.92
N ASP A 405 23.52 -0.11 8.44
CA ASP A 405 23.77 1.09 9.24
C ASP A 405 22.50 1.89 9.56
N GLU A 406 21.30 1.36 9.26
CA GLU A 406 20.04 2.08 9.51
C GLU A 406 19.74 2.22 11.03
N PRO A 407 19.40 3.44 11.49
CA PRO A 407 19.60 3.86 12.89
C PRO A 407 18.52 3.43 13.89
N TYR A 408 17.37 2.91 13.45
CA TYR A 408 16.25 2.63 14.36
C TYR A 408 16.48 1.34 15.17
N ASP A 409 16.34 1.43 16.50
CA ASP A 409 16.44 0.29 17.42
C ASP A 409 15.04 -0.12 17.94
N PRO A 410 14.52 -1.29 17.53
CA PRO A 410 13.19 -1.74 17.94
C PRO A 410 13.12 -2.26 19.38
N ALA A 411 14.22 -2.27 20.15
CA ALA A 411 14.30 -2.94 21.45
C ALA A 411 13.18 -2.56 22.43
N LEU A 412 12.83 -1.27 22.52
CA LEU A 412 11.80 -0.79 23.46
C LEU A 412 10.40 -1.27 23.07
N VAL A 413 10.03 -1.19 21.79
CA VAL A 413 8.78 -1.74 21.27
C VAL A 413 8.71 -3.26 21.48
N MET A 414 9.83 -3.95 21.25
CA MET A 414 9.90 -5.40 21.45
C MET A 414 9.74 -5.79 22.92
N ALA A 415 10.27 -4.98 23.84
CA ALA A 415 10.06 -5.16 25.27
C ALA A 415 8.59 -4.94 25.66
N GLY A 416 7.96 -3.87 25.18
CA GLY A 416 6.54 -3.59 25.43
C GLY A 416 5.62 -4.70 24.91
N TRP A 417 5.90 -5.22 23.71
CA TRP A 417 5.16 -6.37 23.18
C TRP A 417 5.30 -7.61 24.08
N ARG A 418 6.52 -7.94 24.53
CA ARG A 418 6.76 -9.09 25.41
C ARG A 418 6.06 -8.94 26.77
N ALA A 419 6.12 -7.76 27.38
CA ALA A 419 5.46 -7.51 28.66
C ALA A 419 3.95 -7.80 28.59
N VAL A 420 3.30 -7.42 27.50
CA VAL A 420 1.88 -7.73 27.28
C VAL A 420 1.65 -9.23 27.09
N GLN A 421 2.51 -9.92 26.33
CA GLN A 421 2.43 -11.38 26.17
C GLN A 421 2.67 -12.14 27.49
N ASP A 422 3.48 -11.59 28.38
CA ASP A 422 3.76 -12.13 29.71
C ASP A 422 2.65 -11.82 30.74
N GLY A 423 1.61 -11.08 30.33
CA GLY A 423 0.40 -10.80 31.12
C GLY A 423 0.42 -9.50 31.92
N GLU A 424 1.41 -8.62 31.71
CA GLU A 424 1.48 -7.32 32.40
C GLU A 424 0.44 -6.30 31.91
N GLY A 425 -0.15 -6.56 30.74
CA GLY A 425 -1.16 -5.70 30.10
C GLY A 425 -0.57 -4.38 29.56
N PRO A 426 -1.34 -3.63 28.75
CA PRO A 426 -0.88 -2.35 28.23
C PRO A 426 -0.66 -1.30 29.33
N PRO A 427 0.49 -0.62 29.39
CA PRO A 427 0.73 0.45 30.36
C PRO A 427 -0.15 1.67 30.04
N PRO A 428 -0.85 2.26 31.02
CA PRO A 428 -1.63 3.46 30.79
C PRO A 428 -0.73 4.68 30.54
N ILE A 429 -1.21 5.64 29.75
CA ILE A 429 -0.52 6.91 29.55
C ILE A 429 -0.68 7.77 30.81
N ARG A 430 0.42 8.01 31.52
CA ARG A 430 0.48 8.81 32.74
C ARG A 430 1.11 10.18 32.53
N ARG A 431 1.88 10.35 31.46
CA ARG A 431 2.62 11.59 31.14
C ARG A 431 2.48 11.93 29.66
N VAL A 432 2.48 13.22 29.34
CA VAL A 432 2.70 13.77 28.00
C VAL A 432 4.00 14.55 28.02
N GLY A 433 4.80 14.46 26.96
CA GLY A 433 6.08 15.18 26.86
C GLY A 433 7.22 14.28 26.43
N ARG A 434 8.43 14.52 26.94
CA ARG A 434 9.59 13.66 26.69
C ARG A 434 9.96 12.94 27.98
N ALA A 435 9.96 11.62 27.95
CA ALA A 435 10.49 10.83 29.06
C ALA A 435 11.99 11.17 29.24
N PRO A 436 12.45 11.48 30.46
CA PRO A 436 13.87 11.59 30.76
C PRO A 436 14.54 10.22 30.54
N ASP A 437 15.77 10.20 30.02
CA ASP A 437 16.56 8.96 29.95
C ASP A 437 16.83 8.38 31.36
N GLU A 438 17.29 7.13 31.45
CA GLU A 438 17.65 6.48 32.74
C GLU A 438 18.69 7.27 33.56
N GLY A 439 19.36 8.26 32.97
CA GLY A 439 20.30 9.19 33.61
C GLY A 439 19.77 10.61 33.84
N GLY A 440 18.47 10.86 33.66
CA GLY A 440 17.84 12.17 33.86
C GLY A 440 18.11 13.22 32.78
N ARG A 441 18.69 12.86 31.63
CA ARG A 441 18.90 13.76 30.48
C ARG A 441 17.76 13.61 29.49
N THR A 442 17.32 14.73 28.92
CA THR A 442 16.37 14.74 27.81
C THR A 442 17.06 14.22 26.55
N PRO A 443 16.47 13.25 25.82
CA PRO A 443 17.02 12.78 24.56
C PRO A 443 17.22 13.93 23.56
N ARG A 444 18.35 13.94 22.85
CA ARG A 444 18.72 14.98 21.88
C ARG A 444 17.78 15.03 20.67
N GLU A 445 17.56 16.26 20.22
CA GLU A 445 16.79 16.87 19.11
C GLU A 445 16.19 16.06 17.93
N TRP A 446 16.57 14.80 17.64
CA TRP A 446 15.96 14.01 16.55
C TRP A 446 16.03 12.53 16.90
N VAL A 447 15.07 12.04 17.69
CA VAL A 447 15.07 10.63 18.12
C VAL A 447 14.11 9.86 17.23
N ASN A 448 14.66 8.96 16.42
CA ASN A 448 13.90 7.95 15.68
C ASN A 448 13.06 7.04 16.62
N ASP A 449 13.13 7.25 17.93
CA ASP A 449 12.46 6.43 18.94
C ASP A 449 11.53 7.27 19.84
N LEU A 450 11.23 8.54 19.48
CA LEU A 450 10.28 9.37 20.25
C LEU A 450 8.94 8.67 20.43
N ASN A 451 8.44 8.06 19.36
CA ASN A 451 7.17 7.35 19.39
C ASN A 451 7.21 6.07 20.23
N ASP A 452 8.36 5.59 20.68
CA ASP A 452 8.47 4.36 21.47
C ASP A 452 8.14 4.62 22.97
N GLN A 453 8.14 5.88 23.41
CA GLN A 453 8.02 6.26 24.83
C GLN A 453 6.70 5.87 25.48
N PHE A 454 5.65 5.58 24.71
CA PHE A 454 4.37 5.12 25.25
C PHE A 454 4.49 3.75 25.92
N VAL A 455 5.51 2.96 25.58
CA VAL A 455 5.85 1.71 26.29
C VAL A 455 6.13 2.00 27.76
N LEU A 456 6.61 3.20 28.10
CA LEU A 456 6.88 3.66 29.45
C LEU A 456 5.71 4.49 30.04
N GLY A 457 4.54 4.46 29.41
CA GLY A 457 3.38 5.26 29.83
C GLY A 457 3.51 6.76 29.54
N THR A 458 4.38 7.14 28.59
CA THR A 458 4.57 8.55 28.18
C THR A 458 4.17 8.76 26.73
N SER A 459 3.18 9.61 26.46
CA SER A 459 2.82 10.02 25.11
C SER A 459 3.74 11.14 24.64
N ALA A 460 4.52 10.90 23.59
CA ALA A 460 5.54 11.83 23.13
C ALA A 460 4.92 13.16 22.64
N LEU A 461 5.49 14.30 23.05
CA LEU A 461 5.10 15.62 22.55
C LEU A 461 6.33 16.50 22.20
N PRO A 462 6.46 16.95 20.94
CA PRO A 462 5.74 16.44 19.78
C PRO A 462 6.12 14.97 19.51
N CYS A 463 5.19 14.20 18.96
CA CYS A 463 5.46 12.89 18.37
C CYS A 463 5.79 13.05 16.88
N TYR A 464 6.36 12.01 16.25
CA TYR A 464 6.52 12.00 14.80
C TYR A 464 5.25 11.45 14.15
N GLU A 465 4.50 12.32 13.46
CA GLU A 465 3.29 11.96 12.74
C GLU A 465 3.26 12.69 11.37
N PRO A 466 3.52 11.98 10.26
CA PRO A 466 3.59 12.60 8.94
C PRO A 466 2.29 13.27 8.49
N VAL A 467 1.14 12.95 9.10
CA VAL A 467 -0.14 13.67 8.86
C VAL A 467 0.02 15.18 8.99
N PHE A 468 0.86 15.64 9.92
CA PHE A 468 1.16 17.05 10.18
C PHE A 468 2.35 17.59 9.39
N GLY A 469 2.91 16.77 8.49
CA GLY A 469 4.13 17.06 7.76
C GLY A 469 5.36 16.32 8.30
N TYR A 470 6.37 16.11 7.46
CA TYR A 470 7.65 15.50 7.81
C TYR A 470 8.44 16.33 8.84
N GLY A 471 8.29 17.66 8.81
CA GLY A 471 8.85 18.57 9.80
C GLY A 471 7.84 19.00 10.87
N LEU A 472 6.64 18.41 10.89
CA LEU A 472 5.52 18.77 11.77
C LEU A 472 5.04 20.21 11.58
N GLU A 473 5.11 20.72 10.36
CA GLU A 473 4.81 22.10 9.97
C GLU A 473 3.35 22.50 10.22
N ASN A 474 2.43 21.53 10.16
CA ASN A 474 1.01 21.70 10.43
C ASN A 474 0.61 21.11 11.79
N PHE A 475 1.55 20.83 12.68
CA PHE A 475 1.22 20.32 14.01
C PHE A 475 0.38 21.38 14.74
N PRO A 476 -0.78 21.03 15.30
CA PRO A 476 -1.64 22.02 15.93
C PRO A 476 -0.95 22.68 17.12
N GLU A 477 -1.18 23.98 17.29
CA GLU A 477 -0.83 24.66 18.53
C GLU A 477 -1.64 24.04 19.66
N SER A 478 -0.96 23.29 20.54
CA SER A 478 -1.59 22.56 21.63
C SER A 478 -1.17 23.16 22.97
N PRO A 479 -2.11 23.37 23.91
CA PRO A 479 -1.78 23.84 25.26
C PRO A 479 -1.16 22.74 26.12
N LEU A 480 -0.96 21.53 25.58
CA LEU A 480 -0.31 20.43 26.27
C LEU A 480 1.14 20.77 26.62
N GLY A 481 1.53 20.41 27.84
CA GLY A 481 2.87 20.62 28.37
C GLY A 481 3.58 19.30 28.67
N ASP A 482 4.88 19.39 28.94
CA ASP A 482 5.58 18.25 29.52
C ASP A 482 5.15 18.07 30.98
N GLY A 483 4.50 16.96 31.30
CA GLY A 483 3.93 16.73 32.63
C GLY A 483 2.94 15.58 32.71
N PRO A 484 2.48 15.24 33.93
CA PRO A 484 1.51 14.18 34.14
C PRO A 484 0.16 14.53 33.49
N VAL A 485 -0.57 13.51 33.04
CA VAL A 485 -1.91 13.65 32.41
C VAL A 485 -2.92 14.36 33.34
N GLY A 486 -2.79 14.16 34.65
CA GLY A 486 -3.76 14.61 35.67
C GLY A 486 -3.47 15.94 36.37
N GLU A 487 -2.44 16.73 36.01
CA GLU A 487 -2.26 18.09 36.56
C GLU A 487 -3.12 19.09 35.76
N ALA A 488 -3.90 20.02 36.33
CA ALA A 488 -3.83 20.65 37.66
C ALA A 488 -5.19 21.20 38.15
N GLY A 489 -5.52 21.01 39.44
CA GLY A 489 -6.27 21.99 40.26
C GLY A 489 -7.55 22.61 39.68
N GLY A 490 -8.38 21.83 38.97
CA GLY A 490 -9.63 22.32 38.36
C GLY A 490 -9.50 22.89 36.93
N GLY A 491 -8.33 22.79 36.31
CA GLY A 491 -8.08 23.09 34.89
C GLY A 491 -8.23 21.87 33.96
N PRO A 492 -8.00 22.05 32.64
CA PRO A 492 -8.07 20.96 31.66
C PRO A 492 -6.97 19.91 31.88
N PHE A 493 -7.18 18.70 31.38
CA PHE A 493 -6.21 17.60 31.45
C PHE A 493 -5.02 17.85 30.53
N ASN A 494 -3.85 17.36 30.91
CA ASN A 494 -2.68 17.32 30.01
C ASN A 494 -2.76 16.10 29.08
N LEU A 495 -3.84 16.02 28.30
CA LEU A 495 -4.13 14.98 27.30
C LEU A 495 -5.06 15.55 26.22
N ALA A 496 -4.72 15.38 24.94
CA ALA A 496 -5.52 15.91 23.84
C ALA A 496 -6.84 15.14 23.72
N ASN A 497 -7.93 15.84 23.43
CA ASN A 497 -9.18 15.20 23.01
C ASN A 497 -9.09 14.90 21.50
N PRO A 498 -8.88 13.62 21.11
CA PRO A 498 -8.61 13.28 19.72
C PRO A 498 -9.86 13.42 18.81
N ALA A 499 -11.06 13.57 19.39
CA ALA A 499 -12.27 13.85 18.62
C ALA A 499 -12.21 15.24 17.95
N CYS A 500 -11.48 16.18 18.53
CA CYS A 500 -11.37 17.55 18.03
C CYS A 500 -10.65 17.66 16.69
N TYR A 501 -9.87 16.65 16.30
CA TYR A 501 -9.20 16.59 15.00
C TYR A 501 -10.15 16.32 13.82
N ILE A 502 -11.31 15.71 14.06
CA ILE A 502 -12.21 15.21 12.99
C ILE A 502 -13.65 15.68 13.20
N TYR A 503 -14.09 15.78 14.46
CA TYR A 503 -15.46 16.06 14.86
C TYR A 503 -15.53 17.34 15.72
N GLY A 504 -14.63 18.29 15.50
CA GLY A 504 -14.49 19.50 16.33
C GLY A 504 -15.78 20.32 16.41
N GLU A 505 -16.52 20.47 15.30
CA GLU A 505 -17.79 21.20 15.29
C GLU A 505 -18.85 20.54 16.18
N GLU A 506 -19.03 19.21 16.08
CA GLU A 506 -20.02 18.51 16.91
C GLU A 506 -19.63 18.43 18.39
N ASN A 507 -18.33 18.50 18.69
CA ASN A 507 -17.79 18.42 20.05
C ASN A 507 -17.39 19.80 20.62
N ASN A 508 -17.71 20.90 19.92
CA ASN A 508 -17.41 22.28 20.30
C ASN A 508 -15.93 22.54 20.68
N CYS A 509 -15.00 21.96 19.92
CA CYS A 509 -13.56 22.08 20.15
C CYS A 509 -12.75 22.23 18.86
N ARG A 510 -11.48 22.61 19.00
CA ARG A 510 -10.52 22.77 17.91
C ARG A 510 -9.45 21.67 17.95
N PRO A 511 -8.87 21.28 16.80
CA PRO A 511 -7.79 20.30 16.78
C PRO A 511 -6.65 20.68 17.73
N GLY A 512 -6.24 19.76 18.61
CA GLY A 512 -5.21 19.98 19.62
C GLY A 512 -5.74 20.42 20.99
N ASP A 513 -7.03 20.73 21.13
CA ASP A 513 -7.65 21.04 22.42
C ASP A 513 -7.58 19.84 23.39
N PRO A 514 -7.30 20.09 24.68
CA PRO A 514 -7.26 19.05 25.70
C PRO A 514 -8.67 18.63 26.15
N PHE A 515 -8.76 17.50 26.86
CA PHE A 515 -9.98 17.18 27.60
C PHE A 515 -10.27 18.22 28.69
N GLY A 516 -11.54 18.62 28.80
CA GLY A 516 -12.02 19.53 29.84
C GLY A 516 -11.96 18.92 31.24
N ALA A 517 -12.03 19.76 32.28
CA ALA A 517 -12.03 19.30 33.67
C ALA A 517 -13.24 18.40 33.99
N GLU A 518 -14.37 18.67 33.33
CA GLU A 518 -15.62 17.91 33.38
C GLU A 518 -15.56 16.57 32.64
N GLU A 519 -14.54 16.35 31.79
CA GLU A 519 -14.37 15.15 30.96
C GLU A 519 -13.42 14.13 31.61
N ALA A 520 -13.20 14.20 32.93
CA ALA A 520 -12.24 13.36 33.65
C ALA A 520 -12.37 11.86 33.36
N ALA A 521 -13.60 11.32 33.36
CA ALA A 521 -13.83 9.91 33.09
C ALA A 521 -13.48 9.53 31.63
N ALA A 522 -13.66 10.45 30.67
CA ALA A 522 -13.28 10.24 29.28
C ALA A 522 -11.76 10.28 29.11
N ALA A 523 -11.08 11.25 29.75
CA ALA A 523 -9.63 11.37 29.75
C ALA A 523 -8.95 10.13 30.38
N GLU A 524 -9.43 9.67 31.54
CA GLU A 524 -8.93 8.46 32.21
C GLU A 524 -9.17 7.20 31.36
N ALA A 525 -10.36 7.03 30.79
CA ALA A 525 -10.64 5.91 29.90
C ALA A 525 -9.70 5.93 28.68
N PHE A 526 -9.54 7.09 28.04
CA PHE A 526 -8.70 7.25 26.87
C PHE A 526 -7.22 6.98 27.16
N ALA A 527 -6.69 7.48 28.28
CA ALA A 527 -5.33 7.22 28.73
C ALA A 527 -5.04 5.72 28.96
N GLU A 528 -6.07 4.92 29.25
CA GLU A 528 -6.03 3.47 29.41
C GLU A 528 -6.39 2.70 28.14
N TYR A 529 -6.32 3.34 26.96
CA TYR A 529 -6.68 2.74 25.66
C TYR A 529 -8.15 2.31 25.56
N ARG A 530 -9.06 2.84 26.39
CA ARG A 530 -10.48 2.52 26.34
C ARG A 530 -11.25 3.56 25.51
N PRO A 531 -12.31 3.15 24.78
CA PRO A 531 -13.21 4.08 24.13
C PRO A 531 -13.84 5.06 25.11
N PHE A 532 -14.07 6.29 24.66
CA PHE A 532 -14.80 7.31 25.39
C PHE A 532 -15.96 7.87 24.55
N PRO A 533 -17.04 8.38 25.20
CA PRO A 533 -18.16 9.00 24.50
C PRO A 533 -17.73 10.27 23.75
N HIS A 534 -18.17 10.43 22.51
CA HIS A 534 -17.99 11.64 21.71
C HIS A 534 -19.13 11.76 20.69
N GLU A 535 -19.45 12.97 20.29
CA GLU A 535 -20.50 13.23 19.31
C GLU A 535 -20.00 12.93 17.89
N ARG A 536 -20.87 12.31 17.08
CA ARG A 536 -20.56 11.95 15.69
C ARG A 536 -21.48 12.63 14.68
N PRO A 537 -20.92 13.26 13.64
CA PRO A 537 -21.70 13.82 12.56
C PRO A 537 -22.63 12.82 11.86
N ARG A 538 -23.63 13.36 11.15
CA ARG A 538 -24.49 12.55 10.26
C ARG A 538 -23.69 11.85 9.16
N TRP A 539 -22.69 12.52 8.59
CA TRP A 539 -21.87 11.96 7.51
C TRP A 539 -21.09 10.71 7.98
N GLN A 540 -20.55 10.71 9.22
CA GLN A 540 -19.81 9.56 9.75
C GLN A 540 -20.75 8.37 10.01
N ARG A 541 -21.97 8.64 10.49
CA ARG A 541 -23.00 7.59 10.65
C ARG A 541 -23.39 6.96 9.31
N VAL A 542 -23.58 7.79 8.27
CA VAL A 542 -23.84 7.31 6.90
C VAL A 542 -22.66 6.50 6.37
N ALA A 543 -21.43 6.95 6.57
CA ALA A 543 -20.22 6.22 6.19
C ALA A 543 -20.13 4.85 6.87
N GLY A 544 -20.50 4.77 8.15
CA GLY A 544 -20.64 3.50 8.88
C GLY A 544 -21.70 2.57 8.29
N MET A 545 -22.88 3.09 7.94
CA MET A 545 -23.94 2.31 7.29
C MET A 545 -23.52 1.80 5.90
N LEU A 546 -22.85 2.65 5.11
CA LEU A 546 -22.32 2.26 3.79
C LEU A 546 -21.26 1.16 3.91
N THR A 547 -20.41 1.25 4.93
CA THR A 547 -19.41 0.21 5.24
C THR A 547 -20.07 -1.12 5.56
N ALA A 548 -21.07 -1.12 6.45
CA ALA A 548 -21.83 -2.32 6.80
C ALA A 548 -22.56 -2.91 5.58
N ALA A 549 -23.20 -2.06 4.77
CA ALA A 549 -23.88 -2.48 3.54
C ALA A 549 -22.90 -3.06 2.50
N GLY A 550 -21.74 -2.43 2.32
CA GLY A 550 -20.67 -2.90 1.45
C GLY A 550 -20.13 -4.27 1.87
N LEU A 551 -19.87 -4.45 3.17
CA LEU A 551 -19.45 -5.76 3.71
C LEU A 551 -20.54 -6.82 3.52
N GLY A 552 -21.81 -6.48 3.79
CA GLY A 552 -22.94 -7.38 3.56
C GLY A 552 -23.04 -7.82 2.09
N PHE A 553 -22.90 -6.86 1.16
CA PHE A 553 -22.90 -7.17 -0.27
C PHE A 553 -21.71 -8.03 -0.69
N PHE A 554 -20.52 -7.76 -0.17
CA PHE A 554 -19.34 -8.58 -0.41
C PHE A 554 -19.60 -10.04 0.01
N LEU A 555 -20.09 -10.27 1.23
CA LEU A 555 -20.39 -11.61 1.74
C LEU A 555 -21.42 -12.34 0.86
N LEU A 556 -22.47 -11.64 0.42
CA LEU A 556 -23.44 -12.19 -0.53
C LEU A 556 -22.79 -12.57 -1.87
N SER A 557 -21.94 -11.68 -2.40
CA SER A 557 -21.32 -11.83 -3.72
C SER A 557 -20.30 -12.98 -3.81
N VAL A 558 -19.56 -13.24 -2.73
CA VAL A 558 -18.47 -14.23 -2.71
C VAL A 558 -18.88 -15.56 -2.08
N ALA A 559 -19.71 -15.57 -1.03
CA ALA A 559 -20.08 -16.80 -0.33
C ALA A 559 -21.42 -17.39 -0.82
N VAL A 560 -22.47 -16.56 -0.89
CA VAL A 560 -23.85 -17.04 -1.06
C VAL A 560 -24.18 -17.33 -2.52
N LEU A 561 -23.90 -16.38 -3.42
CA LEU A 561 -24.28 -16.49 -4.83
C LEU A 561 -23.58 -17.66 -5.56
N PRO A 562 -22.27 -17.92 -5.36
CA PRO A 562 -21.61 -19.10 -5.95
C PRO A 562 -22.18 -20.43 -5.43
N GLY A 563 -22.55 -20.50 -4.15
CA GLY A 563 -23.18 -21.66 -3.54
C GLY A 563 -24.52 -22.00 -4.21
N LEU A 564 -25.39 -21.00 -4.36
CA LEU A 564 -26.69 -21.15 -5.04
C LEU A 564 -26.53 -21.51 -6.52
N GLY A 565 -25.52 -20.94 -7.20
CA GLY A 565 -25.19 -21.29 -8.58
C GLY A 565 -24.80 -22.76 -8.76
N ARG A 566 -24.02 -23.33 -7.83
CA ARG A 566 -23.66 -24.75 -7.85
C ARG A 566 -24.88 -25.65 -7.67
N ILE A 567 -25.79 -25.32 -6.75
CA ILE A 567 -27.03 -26.08 -6.50
C ILE A 567 -27.91 -26.10 -7.75
N ARG A 568 -28.15 -24.95 -8.37
CA ARG A 568 -28.97 -24.83 -9.58
C ARG A 568 -28.37 -25.60 -10.76
N SER A 569 -27.05 -25.50 -10.96
CA SER A 569 -26.37 -26.26 -12.02
C SER A 569 -26.43 -27.78 -11.84
N ARG A 570 -26.54 -28.26 -10.59
CA ARG A 570 -26.75 -29.69 -10.30
C ARG A 570 -28.18 -30.11 -10.57
N GLN A 571 -29.17 -29.24 -10.35
CA GLN A 571 -30.57 -29.51 -10.69
C GLN A 571 -30.80 -29.53 -12.20
N ASP A 572 -30.19 -28.60 -12.94
CA ASP A 572 -30.30 -28.52 -14.41
C ASP A 572 -29.58 -29.69 -15.12
N ARG A 573 -28.61 -30.34 -14.48
CA ARG A 573 -27.99 -31.59 -15.01
C ARG A 573 -28.75 -32.87 -14.67
N ARG A 574 -29.70 -32.79 -13.72
CA ARG A 574 -30.55 -33.91 -13.29
C ARG A 574 -31.91 -33.94 -14.01
N ARG A 575 -32.29 -32.83 -14.63
CA ARG A 575 -33.38 -32.73 -15.60
C ARG A 575 -32.80 -32.94 -16.99
#